data_AF-A0A6M2AW99-F1
#
_entry.id   AF-A0A6M2AW99-F1
#
_cell.length_a   1.000
_cell.length_b   1.000
_cell.length_c   1.000
_cell.angle_alpha   90.00
_cell.angle_beta   90.00
_cell.angle_gamma   90.00
#
_symmetry.space_group_name_H-M   'P 1'
#
loop_
_entity.id
_entity.type
_entity.pdbx_description
1 polymer ?
#
loop_
_entity_poly.entity_id
_entity_poly.type
_entity_poly.pdbx_seq_one_letter_code
_entity_poly.pdbx_strand_id
1 'polypeptide(L)' 'MAVFEIKTKERMNVNGEFVDKGLSVQISTMHSNPFEEADKINKTFMRIHGFDLKSAGYLSMGYLEYRTV' A
#
# COMPACT_ATOMS: atom_id res chain seq x y z
N MET A 1 11.13 0.08 16.10
CA MET A 1 10.20 -0.47 15.09
C MET A 1 9.92 0.68 14.14
N ALA A 2 10.33 0.56 12.87
CA ALA A 2 10.19 1.65 11.92
C ALA A 2 8.74 1.72 11.46
N VAL A 3 8.17 2.92 11.41
CA VAL A 3 6.84 3.16 10.85
C VAL A 3 7.04 3.76 9.47
N PHE A 4 6.41 3.12 8.48
CA PHE A 4 6.40 3.59 7.12
C PHE A 4 4.98 4.00 6.75
N GLU A 5 4.85 5.17 6.14
CA GLU A 5 3.63 5.55 5.43
C GLU A 5 3.77 5.10 3.98
N ILE A 6 2.86 4.24 3.53
CA ILE A 6 2.74 3.83 2.13
C ILE A 6 1.58 4.56 1.49
N LYS A 7 1.80 5.11 0.31
CA LYS A 7 0.85 5.95 -0.41
C LYS A 7 0.67 5.52 -1.87
N THR A 8 -0.53 5.68 -2.41
CA THR A 8 -0.82 5.47 -3.83
C THR A 8 -0.31 6.66 -4.65
N LYS A 9 0.58 6.36 -5.61
CA LYS A 9 1.21 7.37 -6.48
C LYS A 9 0.30 7.78 -7.64
N GLU A 10 -0.45 6.82 -8.18
CA GLU A 10 -1.25 6.98 -9.38
C GLU A 10 -2.68 6.50 -9.17
N ARG A 11 -3.56 6.93 -10.08
CA ARG A 11 -4.93 6.42 -10.14
C ARG A 11 -4.89 4.99 -10.67
N MET A 12 -5.56 4.07 -9.98
CA MET A 12 -5.58 2.66 -10.33
C MET A 12 -7.00 2.11 -10.26
N ASN A 13 -7.31 1.13 -11.10
CA ASN A 13 -8.62 0.48 -11.09
C ASN A 13 -8.50 -0.86 -10.37
N VAL A 14 -8.90 -0.89 -9.10
CA VAL A 14 -8.85 -2.10 -8.27
C VAL A 14 -10.20 -2.80 -8.38
N ASN A 15 -10.25 -3.91 -9.12
CA ASN A 15 -11.45 -4.76 -9.22
C ASN A 15 -12.74 -4.01 -9.61
N GLY A 16 -12.65 -2.97 -10.45
CA GLY A 16 -13.78 -2.15 -10.87
C GLY A 16 -13.96 -0.86 -10.06
N GLU A 17 -13.28 -0.71 -8.93
CA GLU A 17 -13.26 0.52 -8.15
C GLU A 17 -12.08 1.41 -8.55
N PHE A 18 -12.35 2.70 -8.77
CA PHE A 18 -11.31 3.68 -9.08
C PHE A 18 -10.71 4.24 -7.80
N VAL A 19 -9.48 3.83 -7.53
CA VAL A 19 -8.67 4.39 -6.46
C VAL A 19 -7.95 5.62 -6.98
N ASP A 20 -8.23 6.78 -6.38
CA ASP A 20 -7.50 8.01 -6.70
C ASP A 20 -6.09 8.00 -6.08
N LYS A 21 -5.21 8.85 -6.61
CA LYS A 21 -3.89 9.05 -6.02
C LYS A 21 -4.06 9.72 -4.66
N GLY A 22 -3.23 9.33 -3.69
CA GLY A 22 -3.18 9.98 -2.40
C GLY A 22 -3.67 9.17 -1.20
N LEU A 23 -4.22 7.97 -1.40
CA LEU A 23 -4.53 7.08 -0.29
C LEU A 23 -3.23 6.66 0.38
N SER A 24 -3.15 6.85 1.69
CA SER A 24 -2.03 6.35 2.49
C SER A 24 -2.47 5.41 3.60
N VAL A 25 -1.55 4.54 4.01
CA VAL A 25 -1.66 3.68 5.18
C VAL A 25 -0.34 3.69 5.92
N GLN A 26 -0.40 3.51 7.23
CA GLN A 26 0.80 3.37 8.05
C GLN A 26 1.00 1.90 8.44
N ILE A 27 2.25 1.47 8.35
CA ILE A 27 2.66 0.11 8.65
C ILE A 27 3.96 0.14 9.42
N SER A 28 3.94 -0.53 10.56
CA SER A 28 5.13 -0.74 11.39
C SER A 28 5.80 -2.05 10.98
N THR A 29 7.08 -2.03 10.64
CA THR A 29 7.87 -3.24 10.34
C THR A 29 9.20 -3.21 11.10
N MET A 30 9.78 -4.40 11.26
CA MET A 30 11.17 -4.55 11.73
C MET A 30 12.18 -4.51 10.58
N HIS A 31 11.70 -4.56 9.33
CA HIS A 31 12.52 -4.54 8.13
C HIS A 31 12.83 -3.11 7.70
N SER A 32 13.97 -2.91 7.03
CA SER A 32 14.34 -1.62 6.44
C SER A 32 13.49 -1.27 5.22
N ASN A 33 12.95 -2.28 4.53
CA ASN A 33 12.06 -2.13 3.39
C ASN A 33 10.66 -2.65 3.74
N PRO A 34 9.61 -1.80 3.73
CA PRO A 34 8.26 -2.23 4.07
C PRO A 34 7.66 -3.21 3.05
N PHE A 35 8.17 -3.25 1.81
CA PHE A 35 7.71 -4.21 0.79
C PHE A 35 8.17 -5.65 1.05
N GLU A 36 9.11 -5.90 1.96
CA GLU A 36 9.40 -7.27 2.42
C GLU A 36 8.19 -7.89 3.15
N GLU A 37 7.36 -7.05 3.77
CA GLU A 37 6.06 -7.44 4.35
C GLU A 37 4.88 -7.04 3.42
N ALA A 38 4.99 -7.28 2.11
CA ALA A 38 3.97 -6.93 1.13
C ALA A 38 2.55 -7.42 1.48
N ASP A 39 2.41 -8.62 2.04
CA ASP A 39 1.12 -9.14 2.51
C ASP A 39 0.50 -8.29 3.62
N LYS A 40 1.33 -7.67 4.47
CA LYS A 40 0.87 -6.75 5.52
C LYS A 40 0.42 -5.42 4.95
N ILE A 41 1.11 -4.91 3.93
CA ILE A 41 0.68 -3.74 3.17
C ILE A 41 -0.73 -4.00 2.63
N ASN A 42 -0.92 -5.11 1.92
CA ASN A 42 -2.21 -5.45 1.31
C ASN A 42 -3.31 -5.59 2.37
N LYS A 43 -3.06 -6.34 3.45
CA LYS A 43 -4.03 -6.48 4.55
C LYS A 43 -4.41 -5.15 5.18
N THR A 44 -3.46 -4.22 5.29
CA THR A 44 -3.70 -2.89 5.86
C THR A 44 -4.53 -2.03 4.91
N PHE A 45 -4.23 -2.04 3.61
CA PHE A 45 -5.07 -1.36 2.61
C PHE A 45 -6.48 -1.94 2.54
N MET A 46 -6.62 -3.26 2.55
CA MET A 46 -7.94 -3.91 2.64
C MET A 46 -8.69 -3.54 3.91
N ARG A 47 -8.00 -3.43 5.05
CA ARG A 47 -8.62 -3.09 6.34
C ARG A 47 -9.06 -1.63 6.43
N ILE A 48 -8.26 -0.69 5.92
CA ILE A 48 -8.53 0.75 6.04
C ILE A 48 -9.42 1.23 4.91
N HIS A 49 -9.15 0.78 3.69
CA HIS A 49 -9.76 1.31 2.46
C HIS A 49 -10.61 0.29 1.71
N GLY A 50 -10.60 -1.01 2.09
CA GLY A 50 -11.39 -2.04 1.41
C GLY A 50 -10.79 -2.58 0.11
N PHE A 51 -9.63 -2.08 -0.31
CA PHE A 51 -9.04 -2.41 -1.61
C PHE A 51 -8.01 -3.55 -1.53
N ASP A 52 -8.15 -4.55 -2.40
CA ASP A 52 -7.16 -5.62 -2.59
C ASP A 52 -6.18 -5.28 -3.72
N LEU A 53 -5.08 -4.63 -3.34
CA LEU A 53 -4.02 -4.22 -4.26
C LEU A 53 -3.22 -5.40 -4.82
N LYS A 54 -3.18 -6.53 -4.09
CA LYS A 54 -2.45 -7.74 -4.49
C LYS A 54 -3.16 -8.42 -5.66
N SER A 55 -4.46 -8.67 -5.54
CA SER A 55 -5.25 -9.29 -6.61
C SER A 55 -5.32 -8.41 -7.86
N ALA A 56 -5.30 -7.08 -7.69
CA ALA A 56 -5.29 -6.14 -8.80
C ALA A 56 -3.90 -5.91 -9.44
N GLY A 57 -2.83 -6.46 -8.87
CA GLY A 57 -1.47 -6.35 -9.43
C GLY A 57 -0.78 -5.00 -9.19
N TYR A 58 -1.31 -4.17 -8.29
CA TYR A 58 -0.76 -2.83 -7.97
C TYR A 58 0.14 -2.82 -6.74
N LEU A 59 0.38 -3.96 -6.12
CA LEU A 59 1.25 -4.09 -4.95
C LEU A 59 2.74 -4.06 -5.34
N SER A 60 3.20 -2.92 -5.84
CA SER A 60 4.60 -2.71 -6.24
C SER A 60 5.03 -1.25 -6.07
N MET A 61 6.35 -1.02 -6.02
CA MET A 61 6.93 0.32 -5.95
C MET A 61 6.67 1.19 -7.20
N GLY A 62 6.13 0.60 -8.29
CA GLY A 62 5.70 1.36 -9.46
C GLY A 62 4.46 2.20 -9.17
N TYR A 63 3.52 1.65 -8.39
CA TYR A 63 2.22 2.25 -8.10
C TYR A 63 2.12 2.81 -6.67
N LEU A 64 2.98 2.33 -5.78
CA LEU A 64 3.02 2.70 -4.37
C LEU A 64 4.36 3.35 -4.04
N GLU A 65 4.31 4.44 -3.29
CA GLU A 65 5.48 5.09 -2.70
C GLU A 65 5.47 4.90 -1.18
N TYR A 66 6.64 4.96 -0.53
CA TYR A 66 6.72 4.90 0.91
C TYR A 66 7.70 5.92 1.47
N ARG A 67 7.43 6.37 2.69
CA ARG A 67 8.35 7.21 3.48
C ARG A 67 8.36 6.80 4.94
N THR A 68 9.48 6.97 5.61
CA THR A 68 9.60 6.78 7.06
C THR A 68 8.93 7.95 7.78
N VAL A 69 8.19 7.65 8.85
CA VAL A 69 7.48 8.62 9.70
C VAL A 69 8.03 8.59 11.12
#